data_AF-A0A6I5UUY7-F1
#
_entry.id   AF-A0A6I5UUY7-F1
#
_cell.length_a   1.000
_cell.length_b   1.000
_cell.length_c   1.000
_cell.angle_alpha   90.00
_cell.angle_beta   90.00
_cell.angle_gamma   90.00
#
_symmetry.space_group_name_H-M   'P 1'
#
loop_
_entity.id
_entity.type
_entity.pdbx_description
1 polymer ?
#
loop_
_entity_poly.entity_id
_entity_poly.type
_entity_poly.pdbx_seq_one_letter_code
_entity_poly.pdbx_strand_id
1 'polypeptide(L)'
;MKTIKTKVIPLAIVVFILLVVFYNNKSVKLSKEIDNSYTYDGQVIELEGKFKAPFLTRTGNTISMEFEVFNDFYIIQTKNKVITGIRMNYGEGKNTVLINAGSDNKFEQSDVVIFDKDGNKLKTSDKVKITGRIVYPHKGVKKESLVKDYKTGKETMKDEGLDYSYEITDVTVQKD
;
A
#
# COMPACT_ATOMS: atom_id res chain seq x y z
N MET A 1 -37.86 29.34 28.81
CA MET A 1 -37.41 28.11 28.12
C MET A 1 -36.02 28.34 27.56
N LYS A 2 -35.07 27.45 27.87
CA LYS A 2 -33.64 27.58 27.54
C LYS A 2 -33.41 27.52 26.02
N THR A 3 -32.63 28.46 25.53
CA THR A 3 -32.14 28.60 24.14
C THR A 3 -31.18 27.44 23.81
N ILE A 4 -31.72 26.30 23.36
CA ILE A 4 -30.93 25.11 23.01
C ILE A 4 -30.49 25.10 21.53
N LYS A 5 -31.00 26.01 20.69
CA LYS A 5 -30.92 25.83 19.23
C LYS A 5 -29.62 26.27 18.54
N THR A 6 -28.68 26.93 19.22
CA THR A 6 -27.56 27.60 18.51
C THR A 6 -26.20 26.88 18.61
N LYS A 7 -26.04 25.88 19.49
CA LYS A 7 -24.75 25.17 19.67
C LYS A 7 -24.69 23.75 19.09
N VAL A 8 -25.83 23.14 18.75
CA VAL A 8 -25.90 21.75 18.26
C VAL A 8 -25.60 21.66 16.76
N ILE A 9 -25.97 22.69 15.99
CA ILE A 9 -25.76 22.76 14.54
C ILE A 9 -24.25 22.72 14.15
N PRO A 10 -23.35 23.52 14.74
CA PRO A 10 -21.93 23.47 14.39
C PRO A 10 -21.27 22.14 14.80
N LEU A 11 -21.71 21.53 15.91
CA LEU A 11 -21.19 20.21 16.34
C LEU A 11 -21.61 19.10 15.37
N ALA A 12 -22.87 19.10 14.91
CA ALA A 12 -23.36 18.15 13.94
C ALA A 12 -22.65 18.29 12.57
N ILE A 13 -22.34 19.52 12.14
CA ILE A 13 -21.56 19.76 10.92
C ILE A 13 -20.12 19.26 11.07
N VAL A 14 -19.46 19.50 12.21
CA VAL A 14 -18.11 18.98 12.46
C VAL A 14 -18.09 17.46 12.51
N VAL A 15 -19.08 16.83 13.15
CA VAL A 15 -19.22 15.36 13.20
C VAL A 15 -19.54 14.80 11.82
N PHE A 16 -20.36 15.48 11.01
CA PHE A 16 -20.66 15.08 9.64
C PHE A 16 -19.43 15.22 8.72
N ILE A 17 -18.68 16.31 8.83
CA ILE A 17 -17.40 16.49 8.12
C ILE A 17 -16.42 15.39 8.55
N LEU A 18 -16.29 15.10 9.84
CA LEU A 18 -15.45 14.01 10.33
C LEU A 18 -15.93 12.64 9.79
N LEU A 19 -17.22 12.36 9.80
CA LEU A 19 -17.77 11.12 9.27
C LEU A 19 -17.54 10.97 7.77
N VAL A 20 -17.75 12.03 6.98
CA VAL A 20 -17.47 12.07 5.54
C VAL A 20 -15.98 11.89 5.26
N VAL A 21 -15.11 12.49 6.08
CA VAL A 21 -13.66 12.32 6.03
C VAL A 21 -13.24 10.87 6.32
N PHE A 22 -13.87 10.24 7.31
CA PHE A 22 -13.59 8.84 7.66
C PHE A 22 -14.17 7.83 6.66
N TYR A 23 -15.26 8.16 5.95
CA TYR A 23 -15.92 7.25 5.00
C TYR A 23 -15.37 7.30 3.57
N ASN A 24 -14.77 8.41 3.13
CA ASN A 24 -14.37 8.57 1.72
C ASN A 24 -12.96 8.05 1.36
N ASN A 25 -12.11 7.72 2.33
CA ASN A 25 -10.75 7.23 2.07
C ASN A 25 -10.68 5.70 2.01
N LYS A 26 -11.40 5.08 1.06
CA LYS A 26 -11.49 3.61 0.95
C LYS A 26 -10.12 2.94 0.87
N SER A 27 -9.21 3.46 0.03
CA SER A 27 -7.87 2.90 -0.16
C SER A 27 -7.00 2.99 1.11
N VAL A 28 -7.07 4.09 1.87
CA VAL A 28 -6.29 4.25 3.12
C VAL A 28 -6.86 3.40 4.26
N LYS A 29 -8.19 3.24 4.31
CA LYS A 29 -8.82 2.34 5.28
C LYS A 29 -8.45 0.89 4.97
N LEU A 30 -8.58 0.49 3.71
CA LEU A 30 -8.17 -0.82 3.21
C LEU A 30 -6.70 -1.09 3.52
N SER A 31 -5.79 -0.15 3.26
CA SER A 31 -4.35 -0.32 3.54
C SER A 31 -4.06 -0.57 5.03
N LYS A 32 -4.87 -0.03 5.94
CA LYS A 32 -4.72 -0.29 7.39
C LYS A 32 -5.30 -1.65 7.78
N GLU A 33 -6.40 -2.07 7.16
CA GLU A 33 -7.05 -3.33 7.48
C GLU A 33 -6.24 -4.54 6.99
N ILE A 34 -5.56 -4.41 5.85
CA ILE A 34 -4.71 -5.48 5.31
C ILE A 34 -3.46 -5.74 6.18
N ASP A 35 -2.94 -4.72 6.88
CA ASP A 35 -1.79 -4.84 7.79
C ASP A 35 -2.14 -5.56 9.11
N ASN A 36 -3.43 -5.66 9.47
CA ASN A 36 -3.86 -6.06 10.82
C ASN A 36 -4.90 -7.20 10.84
N SER A 37 -5.36 -7.68 9.69
CA SER A 37 -6.38 -8.74 9.63
C SER A 37 -6.28 -9.55 8.35
N TYR A 38 -6.78 -10.78 8.35
CA TYR A 38 -6.89 -11.62 7.16
C TYR A 38 -8.19 -11.44 6.38
N THR A 39 -8.93 -10.36 6.65
CA THR A 39 -10.30 -10.15 6.14
C THR A 39 -10.39 -10.25 4.62
N TYR A 40 -9.37 -9.76 3.93
CA TYR A 40 -9.34 -9.68 2.48
C TYR A 40 -8.64 -10.87 1.81
N ASP A 41 -8.18 -11.87 2.55
CA ASP A 41 -7.44 -13.00 1.98
C ASP A 41 -8.16 -13.66 0.79
N GLY A 42 -7.47 -13.72 -0.35
CA GLY A 42 -7.99 -14.22 -1.62
C GLY A 42 -8.93 -13.28 -2.39
N GLN A 43 -9.29 -12.12 -1.82
CA GLN A 43 -10.17 -11.13 -2.45
C GLN A 43 -9.41 -10.20 -3.40
N VAL A 44 -10.12 -9.72 -4.42
CA VAL A 44 -9.64 -8.64 -5.29
C VAL A 44 -9.95 -7.30 -4.63
N ILE A 45 -8.94 -6.47 -4.48
CA ILE A 45 -9.03 -5.15 -3.90
C ILE A 45 -8.71 -4.08 -4.94
N GLU A 46 -9.15 -2.84 -4.68
CA GLU A 46 -8.87 -1.67 -5.50
C GLU A 46 -8.16 -0.61 -4.65
N LEU A 47 -7.10 -0.04 -5.19
CA LEU A 47 -6.31 1.01 -4.55
C LEU A 47 -6.03 2.14 -5.55
N GLU A 48 -6.15 3.37 -5.08
CA GLU A 48 -5.78 4.57 -5.84
C GLU A 48 -4.55 5.22 -5.20
N GLY A 49 -3.58 5.59 -6.03
CA GLY A 49 -2.27 5.99 -5.55
C GLY A 49 -1.26 6.20 -6.66
N LYS A 50 0.01 6.10 -6.30
CA LYS A 50 1.12 6.10 -7.26
C LYS A 50 2.17 5.08 -6.82
N PHE A 51 2.91 4.56 -7.79
CA PHE A 51 3.96 3.61 -7.51
C PHE A 51 5.20 4.28 -6.89
N LYS A 52 5.87 3.54 -6.03
CA LYS A 52 7.15 3.88 -5.44
C LYS A 52 8.13 2.74 -5.67
N ALA A 53 9.37 3.10 -5.92
CA ALA A 53 10.46 2.14 -6.13
C ALA A 53 11.73 2.58 -5.41
N PRO A 54 11.70 2.86 -4.08
CA PRO A 54 12.94 3.15 -3.35
C PRO A 54 13.85 1.92 -3.29
N PHE A 55 13.26 0.72 -3.27
CA PHE A 55 13.94 -0.57 -3.33
C PHE A 55 13.13 -1.51 -4.21
N LEU A 56 13.80 -2.20 -5.12
CA LEU A 56 13.18 -3.17 -6.02
C LEU A 56 13.82 -4.53 -5.82
N THR A 57 12.99 -5.54 -5.60
CA THR A 57 13.42 -6.94 -5.55
C THR A 57 12.74 -7.70 -6.67
N ARG A 58 13.54 -8.25 -7.59
CA ARG A 58 13.06 -9.12 -8.66
C ARG A 58 13.17 -10.57 -8.21
N THR A 59 12.06 -11.30 -8.33
CA THR A 59 11.98 -12.74 -8.06
C THR A 59 11.43 -13.43 -9.29
N GLY A 60 12.31 -14.07 -10.06
CA GLY A 60 11.97 -14.70 -11.33
C GLY A 60 11.42 -13.68 -12.34
N ASN A 61 10.16 -13.88 -12.73
CA ASN A 61 9.44 -13.01 -13.69
C ASN A 61 8.58 -11.94 -13.02
N THR A 62 8.72 -11.76 -11.70
CA THR A 62 7.97 -10.74 -10.96
C THR A 62 8.91 -9.77 -10.26
N ILE A 63 8.40 -8.58 -9.99
CA ILE A 63 9.08 -7.53 -9.26
C ILE A 63 8.17 -7.00 -8.16
N SER A 64 8.72 -6.86 -6.95
CA SER A 64 8.02 -6.23 -5.84
C SER A 64 8.16 -4.72 -5.94
N MET A 65 7.02 -4.04 -5.93
CA MET A 65 6.88 -2.59 -6.01
C MET A 65 6.20 -2.08 -4.73
N GLU A 66 6.49 -0.83 -4.39
CA GLU A 66 5.73 -0.12 -3.37
C GLU A 66 4.61 0.71 -4.00
N PHE A 67 3.56 0.96 -3.24
CA PHE A 67 2.44 1.78 -3.68
C PHE A 67 2.05 2.77 -2.59
N GLU A 68 2.18 4.06 -2.90
CA GLU A 68 1.75 5.15 -2.03
C GLU A 68 0.28 5.44 -2.30
N VAL A 69 -0.58 5.09 -1.35
CA VAL A 69 -2.01 5.31 -1.42
C VAL A 69 -2.30 6.80 -1.26
N PHE A 70 -3.10 7.36 -2.17
CA PHE A 70 -3.53 8.74 -2.05
C PHE A 70 -4.54 8.91 -0.92
N ASN A 71 -4.36 9.98 -0.17
CA ASN A 71 -5.29 10.46 0.82
C ASN A 71 -5.94 11.71 0.25
N ASP A 72 -7.25 11.68 0.02
CA ASP A 72 -7.97 12.81 -0.60
C ASP A 72 -8.06 14.03 0.32
N PHE A 73 -7.57 13.95 1.57
CA PHE A 73 -7.49 15.07 2.49
C PHE A 73 -6.06 15.57 2.67
N TYR A 74 -5.75 16.65 1.94
CA TYR A 74 -4.52 17.44 2.07
C TYR A 74 -4.29 18.01 3.51
N ILE A 75 -5.30 17.93 4.39
CA ILE A 75 -5.35 18.64 5.68
C ILE A 75 -5.05 17.73 6.89
N ILE A 76 -5.10 16.40 6.75
CA ILE A 76 -4.87 15.49 7.89
C ILE A 76 -3.47 14.90 7.80
N GLN A 77 -2.66 15.17 8.84
CA GLN A 77 -1.27 14.72 9.07
C GLN A 77 -1.05 13.19 9.05
N THR A 78 -2.01 12.39 8.60
CA THR A 78 -1.77 10.99 8.30
C THR A 78 -0.91 10.93 7.05
N LYS A 79 0.41 10.77 7.24
CA LYS A 79 1.37 10.44 6.19
C LYS A 79 0.75 9.42 5.24
N ASN A 80 0.92 9.61 3.94
CA ASN A 80 0.47 8.66 2.93
C ASN A 80 0.93 7.26 3.33
N LYS A 81 0.00 6.30 3.26
CA LYS A 81 0.31 4.90 3.57
C LYS A 81 1.00 4.28 2.38
N VAL A 82 2.13 3.64 2.65
CA VAL A 82 2.90 2.89 1.65
C VAL A 82 2.63 1.42 1.86
N ILE A 83 2.20 0.76 0.79
CA ILE A 83 1.99 -0.68 0.71
C ILE A 83 3.24 -1.27 0.04
N THR A 84 3.89 -2.25 0.67
CA THR A 84 5.23 -2.72 0.27
C THR A 84 5.25 -4.12 -0.38
N GLY A 85 4.10 -4.62 -0.84
CA GLY A 85 3.95 -5.99 -1.36
C GLY A 85 3.26 -6.11 -2.72
N ILE A 86 3.35 -5.10 -3.59
CA ILE A 86 2.72 -5.19 -4.92
C ILE A 86 3.60 -6.01 -5.86
N ARG A 87 3.17 -7.22 -6.21
CA ARG A 87 3.88 -8.09 -7.16
C ARG A 87 3.40 -7.83 -8.57
N MET A 88 4.26 -7.20 -9.36
CA MET A 88 4.03 -6.93 -10.78
C MET A 88 4.81 -7.93 -11.64
N ASN A 89 4.28 -8.25 -12.82
CA ASN A 89 5.06 -8.99 -13.82
C ASN A 89 6.18 -8.10 -14.37
N TYR A 90 7.37 -8.68 -14.56
CA TYR A 90 8.52 -7.98 -15.11
C TYR A 90 8.61 -8.18 -16.63
N GLY A 91 8.75 -7.10 -17.39
CA GLY A 91 8.93 -7.15 -18.85
C GLY A 91 8.24 -6.02 -19.58
N GLU A 92 8.15 -6.17 -20.91
CA GLU A 92 7.46 -5.25 -21.82
C GLU A 92 6.14 -5.87 -22.26
N GLY A 93 5.01 -5.32 -21.79
CA GLY A 93 3.69 -5.88 -22.07
C GLY A 93 2.60 -5.22 -21.22
N LYS A 94 1.35 -5.64 -21.36
CA LYS A 94 0.25 -5.10 -20.54
C LYS A 94 0.43 -5.51 -19.08
N ASN A 95 0.17 -4.60 -18.15
CA ASN A 95 0.29 -4.84 -16.70
C ASN A 95 1.68 -5.34 -16.28
N THR A 96 2.73 -4.82 -16.90
CA THR A 96 4.11 -5.16 -16.54
C THR A 96 4.89 -3.95 -16.06
N VAL A 97 6.05 -4.21 -15.47
CA VAL A 97 7.04 -3.21 -15.09
C VAL A 97 8.37 -3.58 -15.71
N LEU A 98 9.07 -2.59 -16.25
CA LEU A 98 10.43 -2.71 -16.75
C LEU A 98 11.32 -1.72 -16.01
N ILE A 99 12.52 -2.16 -15.65
CA ILE A 99 13.59 -1.25 -15.21
C ILE A 99 14.48 -1.01 -16.43
N ASN A 100 14.50 0.22 -16.91
CA ASN A 100 15.33 0.67 -18.02
C ASN A 100 16.55 1.45 -17.50
N ALA A 101 17.33 0.82 -16.62
CA ALA A 101 18.59 1.37 -16.13
C ALA A 101 19.74 0.80 -16.97
N GLY A 102 20.62 1.67 -17.48
CA GLY A 102 21.88 1.23 -18.09
C GLY A 102 22.79 0.57 -17.06
N SER A 103 23.70 -0.32 -17.50
CA SER A 103 24.59 -1.09 -16.61
C SER A 103 25.49 -0.24 -15.71
N ASP A 104 25.74 1.00 -16.11
CA ASP A 104 26.77 1.86 -15.50
C ASP A 104 26.17 3.00 -14.67
N ASN A 105 24.85 3.12 -14.63
CA ASN A 105 24.16 4.21 -13.92
C ASN A 105 23.61 3.75 -12.57
N LYS A 106 23.67 4.65 -11.59
CA LYS A 106 22.96 4.45 -10.33
C LYS A 106 21.46 4.43 -10.63
N PHE A 107 20.78 3.39 -10.19
CA PHE A 107 19.34 3.25 -10.33
C PHE A 107 18.60 4.48 -9.78
N GLU A 108 17.70 5.02 -10.60
CA GLU A 108 16.77 6.08 -10.25
C GLU A 108 15.33 5.61 -10.43
N GLN A 109 14.41 6.22 -9.68
CA GLN A 109 12.98 5.89 -9.79
C GLN A 109 12.43 6.16 -11.20
N SER A 110 13.02 7.13 -11.93
CA SER A 110 12.76 7.45 -13.33
C SER A 110 13.09 6.32 -14.30
N ASP A 111 13.93 5.36 -13.91
CA ASP A 111 14.29 4.20 -14.74
C ASP A 111 13.14 3.17 -14.79
N VAL A 112 12.15 3.30 -13.90
CA VAL A 112 11.00 2.39 -13.84
C VAL A 112 9.94 2.83 -14.83
N VAL A 113 9.68 1.97 -15.81
CA VAL A 113 8.58 2.11 -16.78
C VAL A 113 7.48 1.13 -16.39
N ILE A 114 6.28 1.65 -16.20
CA ILE A 114 5.10 0.85 -15.87
C ILE A 114 4.22 0.80 -17.11
N PHE A 115 3.73 -0.38 -17.46
CA PHE A 115 2.81 -0.54 -18.58
C PHE A 115 1.42 -0.85 -18.03
N ASP A 116 0.45 -0.01 -18.38
CA ASP A 116 -0.93 -0.19 -17.94
C ASP A 116 -1.61 -1.39 -18.65
N LYS A 117 -2.88 -1.64 -18.31
CA LYS A 117 -3.71 -2.69 -18.89
C LYS A 117 -3.89 -2.58 -20.41
N ASP A 118 -3.72 -1.39 -20.96
CA ASP A 118 -3.85 -1.09 -22.39
C ASP A 118 -2.48 -1.10 -23.09
N GLY A 119 -1.38 -1.13 -22.33
CA GLY A 119 0.00 -1.15 -22.81
C GLY A 119 0.65 0.23 -22.87
N ASN A 120 -0.01 1.27 -22.35
CA ASN A 120 0.55 2.62 -22.30
C ASN A 120 1.64 2.70 -21.24
N LYS A 121 2.70 3.44 -21.55
CA LYS A 121 3.78 3.72 -20.61
C LYS A 121 3.34 4.78 -19.59
N LEU A 122 3.55 4.46 -18.33
CA LEU A 122 3.34 5.31 -17.17
C LEU A 122 4.65 5.49 -16.41
N LYS A 123 4.79 6.65 -15.77
CA LYS A 123 5.86 6.92 -14.80
C LYS A 123 5.38 6.53 -13.41
N THR A 124 6.30 6.24 -12.51
CA THR A 124 5.97 5.99 -11.10
C THR A 124 5.28 7.18 -10.41
N SER A 125 5.48 8.41 -10.93
CA SER A 125 4.83 9.62 -10.42
C SER A 125 3.36 9.75 -10.82
N ASP A 126 2.90 9.00 -11.82
CA ASP A 126 1.54 9.12 -12.35
C ASP A 126 0.53 8.57 -11.33
N LYS A 127 -0.62 9.23 -11.22
CA LYS A 127 -1.76 8.71 -10.47
C LYS A 127 -2.36 7.55 -11.24
N VAL A 128 -2.57 6.44 -10.54
CA VAL A 128 -3.13 5.22 -11.10
C VAL A 128 -4.11 4.59 -10.12
N LYS A 129 -4.98 3.79 -10.69
CA LYS A 129 -5.80 2.81 -9.99
C LYS A 129 -5.20 1.43 -10.22
N ILE A 130 -5.01 0.67 -9.16
CA ILE A 130 -4.61 -0.72 -9.25
C ILE A 130 -5.72 -1.60 -8.71
N THR A 131 -5.96 -2.72 -9.38
CA THR A 131 -6.73 -3.84 -8.83
C THR A 131 -5.83 -5.05 -8.71
N GLY A 132 -6.00 -5.86 -7.67
CA GLY A 132 -5.16 -7.03 -7.46
C GLY A 132 -5.71 -7.92 -6.37
N ARG A 133 -5.28 -9.19 -6.38
CA ARG A 133 -5.67 -10.19 -5.39
C ARG A 133 -4.71 -10.16 -4.22
N ILE A 134 -5.22 -9.97 -3.01
CA ILE A 134 -4.39 -10.06 -1.80
C ILE A 134 -4.25 -11.52 -1.33
N VAL A 135 -3.04 -11.88 -0.91
CA VAL A 135 -2.70 -13.21 -0.41
C VAL A 135 -1.85 -13.05 0.85
N TYR A 136 -2.15 -13.84 1.88
CA TYR A 136 -1.36 -13.91 3.11
C TYR A 136 -0.53 -15.20 3.15
N PRO A 137 0.70 -15.22 2.61
CA PRO A 137 1.48 -16.46 2.47
C PRO A 137 1.80 -17.14 3.80
N HIS A 138 1.79 -16.40 4.91
CA HIS A 138 2.09 -16.89 6.26
C HIS A 138 0.86 -16.86 7.18
N LYS A 139 -0.35 -16.91 6.61
CA LYS A 139 -1.60 -16.89 7.39
C LYS A 139 -1.61 -17.97 8.48
N GLY A 140 -1.86 -17.54 9.72
CA GLY A 140 -1.93 -18.42 10.88
C GLY A 140 -0.57 -18.85 11.44
N VAL A 141 0.53 -18.40 10.84
CA VAL A 141 1.89 -18.57 11.37
C VAL A 141 2.15 -17.48 12.41
N LYS A 142 2.88 -17.83 13.47
CA LYS A 142 3.36 -16.84 14.44
C LYS A 142 4.57 -16.11 13.87
N LYS A 143 4.59 -14.80 14.05
CA LYS A 143 5.74 -13.97 13.77
C LYS A 143 6.64 -13.96 15.01
N GLU A 144 7.88 -14.38 14.83
CA GLU A 144 8.87 -14.39 15.89
C GLU A 144 10.12 -13.63 15.46
N SER A 145 10.69 -12.86 16.38
CA SER A 145 11.91 -12.08 16.15
C SER A 145 12.97 -12.45 17.16
N LEU A 146 14.20 -12.66 16.69
CA LEU A 146 15.34 -12.82 17.56
C LEU A 146 15.74 -11.46 18.14
N VAL A 147 15.60 -11.30 19.45
CA VAL A 147 16.01 -10.08 20.16
C VAL A 147 17.29 -10.37 20.93
N LYS A 148 18.33 -9.58 20.66
CA LYS A 148 19.61 -9.66 21.37
C LYS A 148 19.67 -8.62 22.47
N ASP A 149 19.90 -9.07 23.70
CA ASP A 149 20.27 -8.19 24.79
C ASP A 149 21.76 -7.85 24.66
N TYR A 150 22.08 -6.60 24.30
CA TYR A 150 23.45 -6.15 24.13
C TYR A 150 24.25 -6.05 25.44
N LYS A 151 23.60 -6.08 26.61
CA LYS A 151 24.28 -6.07 27.91
C LYS A 151 24.74 -7.46 28.34
N THR A 152 23.91 -8.47 28.09
CA THR A 152 24.17 -9.86 28.51
C THR A 152 24.63 -10.76 27.36
N GLY A 153 24.53 -10.30 26.12
CA GLY A 153 24.80 -11.07 24.90
C GLY A 153 23.75 -12.15 24.62
N LYS A 154 22.72 -12.29 25.47
CA LYS A 154 21.70 -13.33 25.37
C LYS A 154 20.72 -13.02 24.25
N GLU A 155 20.44 -14.03 23.44
CA GLU A 155 19.45 -13.95 22.38
C GLU A 155 18.17 -14.68 22.84
N THR A 156 17.03 -14.03 22.64
CA THR A 156 15.71 -14.57 23.01
C THR A 156 14.75 -14.41 21.85
N MET A 157 13.93 -15.45 21.60
CA MET A 157 12.83 -15.35 20.67
C MET A 157 11.70 -14.53 21.31
N LYS A 158 11.25 -13.51 20.60
CA LYS A 158 10.10 -12.69 20.97
C LYS A 158 8.92 -13.04 20.07
N ASP A 159 7.82 -13.45 20.69
CA ASP A 159 6.52 -13.61 20.01
C ASP A 159 5.97 -12.21 19.67
N GLU A 160 5.78 -11.93 18.37
CA GLU A 160 5.20 -10.69 17.86
C GLU A 160 3.71 -10.85 17.48
N GLY A 161 3.13 -12.00 17.79
CA GLY A 161 1.76 -12.35 17.45
C GLY A 161 1.67 -13.06 16.10
N LEU A 162 0.56 -12.85 15.40
CA LEU A 162 0.31 -13.48 14.10
C LEU A 162 1.03 -12.73 12.99
N ASP A 163 1.48 -13.48 11.98
CA ASP A 163 2.09 -12.90 10.78
C ASP A 163 1.02 -12.42 9.78
N TYR A 164 0.88 -11.10 9.69
CA TYR A 164 0.00 -10.44 8.73
C TYR A 164 0.71 -10.00 7.45
N SER A 165 1.94 -10.46 7.19
CA SER A 165 2.60 -10.22 5.91
C SER A 165 1.74 -10.69 4.73
N TYR A 166 1.63 -9.83 3.72
CA TYR A 166 0.77 -10.02 2.57
C TYR A 166 1.47 -9.67 1.26
N GLU A 167 0.87 -10.13 0.17
CA GLU A 167 1.24 -9.80 -1.19
C GLU A 167 -0.02 -9.44 -1.98
N ILE A 168 0.10 -8.48 -2.88
CA ILE A 168 -0.95 -8.16 -3.85
C ILE A 168 -0.46 -8.63 -5.21
N THR A 169 -1.16 -9.62 -5.75
CA THR A 169 -0.83 -10.38 -6.96
C THR A 169 -1.90 -10.16 -8.03
N ASP A 170 -1.73 -10.72 -9.24
CA ASP A 170 -2.67 -10.56 -10.36
C ASP A 170 -3.00 -9.09 -10.65
N VAL A 171 -2.00 -8.21 -10.53
CA VAL A 171 -2.21 -6.77 -10.51
C VAL A 171 -2.55 -6.26 -11.90
N THR A 172 -3.63 -5.51 -12.00
CA THR A 172 -4.01 -4.70 -13.17
C THR A 172 -3.80 -3.24 -12.85
N VAL A 173 -3.13 -2.52 -13.76
CA VAL A 173 -2.86 -1.09 -13.62
C VAL A 173 -3.71 -0.32 -14.61
N GLN A 174 -4.40 0.71 -14.14
CA GLN A 174 -5.18 1.62 -14.95
C GLN A 174 -4.75 3.06 -14.65
N LYS A 175 -4.49 3.83 -15.70
CA LYS A 175 -4.32 5.27 -15.57
C LYS A 175 -5.63 5.90 -15.11
N ASP A 176 -5.55 6.72 -14.06
CA ASP A 176 -6.67 7.51 -13.54
C ASP A 176 -6.93 8.74 -14.41
#